data_AF-A0A8E0KJ12-F1
#
_entry.id   AF-A0A8E0KJ12-F1
#
_cell.length_a   1.000
_cell.length_b   1.000
_cell.length_c   1.000
_cell.angle_alpha   90.00
_cell.angle_beta   90.00
_cell.angle_gamma   90.00
#
_symmetry.space_group_name_H-M   'P 1'
#
loop_
_entity.id
_entity.type
_entity.pdbx_description
1 polymer ?
#
loop_
_entity_poly.entity_id
_entity_poly.type
_entity_poly.pdbx_seq_one_letter_code
_entity_poly.pdbx_strand_id
1 'polypeptide(L)'
;MMVLGFGLQTPFADEILSRTASEEGLLGKALKAAKYAYERNVWAKDWYDEMTEATSPEEFWRASVLFLKIVDSRCDMWDRSELPADSIMKAFEPGVMDEIKRRSGAWKTHREKTLCGDNVPSEVFLRPQHHRR
;
A
#
# COMPACT_ATOMS: atom_id res chain seq x y z
N MET A 1 0.11 -15.07 -5.60
CA MET A 1 -0.53 -14.47 -4.40
C MET A 1 -0.09 -13.04 -4.15
N MET A 2 1.22 -12.74 -4.01
CA MET A 2 1.71 -11.36 -3.77
C MET A 2 1.23 -10.36 -4.84
N VAL A 3 1.17 -10.78 -6.11
CA VAL A 3 0.68 -9.98 -7.24
C VAL A 3 -0.82 -9.61 -7.10
N LEU A 4 -1.65 -10.47 -6.50
CA LEU A 4 -3.08 -10.16 -6.30
C LEU A 4 -3.30 -9.14 -5.19
N GLY A 5 -2.50 -9.20 -4.11
CA GLY A 5 -2.60 -8.25 -3.00
C GLY A 5 -2.22 -6.80 -3.33
N PHE A 6 -1.38 -6.63 -4.36
CA PHE A 6 -0.96 -5.34 -4.89
C PHE A 6 -1.61 -4.99 -6.24
N GLY A 7 -2.63 -5.74 -6.64
CA GLY A 7 -3.48 -5.38 -7.77
C GLY A 7 -4.45 -4.24 -7.44
N LEU A 8 -5.09 -3.70 -8.47
CA LEU A 8 -6.29 -2.85 -8.31
C LEU A 8 -7.46 -3.69 -7.82
N GLN A 9 -8.44 -3.02 -7.20
CA GLN A 9 -9.69 -3.67 -6.80
C GLN A 9 -10.41 -4.21 -8.03
N THR A 10 -10.73 -5.50 -8.01
CA THR A 10 -11.48 -6.17 -9.09
C THR A 10 -12.36 -7.27 -8.49
N PRO A 11 -13.53 -7.58 -9.08
CA PRO A 11 -14.37 -8.68 -8.60
C PRO A 11 -13.64 -10.03 -8.54
N PHE A 12 -12.71 -10.25 -9.48
CA PHE A 12 -11.86 -11.45 -9.51
C PHE A 12 -10.89 -11.52 -8.31
N ALA A 13 -10.29 -10.39 -7.93
CA ALA A 13 -9.42 -10.35 -6.76
C ALA A 13 -10.21 -10.61 -5.47
N ASP A 14 -11.42 -10.06 -5.35
CA ASP A 14 -12.32 -10.30 -4.21
C ASP A 14 -12.70 -11.79 -4.09
N GLU A 15 -13.05 -12.42 -5.22
CA GLU A 15 -13.39 -13.83 -5.29
C GLU A 15 -12.22 -14.73 -4.88
N ILE A 16 -11.00 -14.44 -5.36
CA ILE A 16 -9.84 -15.27 -4.99
C ILE A 16 -9.47 -15.08 -3.52
N LEU A 17 -9.42 -13.83 -3.03
CA LEU A 17 -9.02 -13.55 -1.65
C LEU A 17 -10.03 -14.06 -0.62
N SER A 18 -11.32 -14.20 -0.99
CA SER A 18 -12.35 -14.78 -0.13
C SER A 18 -12.28 -16.30 -0.02
N ARG A 19 -11.86 -17.00 -1.09
CA ARG A 19 -11.80 -18.47 -1.13
C ARG A 19 -10.66 -19.09 -0.34
N THR A 20 -9.56 -18.37 -0.16
CA THR A 20 -8.31 -18.96 0.34
C THR A 20 -8.10 -18.85 1.86
N ALA A 21 -9.14 -18.56 2.63
CA ALA A 21 -9.06 -18.20 4.05
C ALA A 21 -8.48 -19.29 5.01
N SER A 22 -8.24 -20.52 4.54
CA SER A 22 -7.91 -21.66 5.40
C SER A 22 -6.52 -22.28 5.18
N GLU A 23 -5.65 -21.66 4.39
CA GLU A 23 -4.30 -22.19 4.13
C GLU A 23 -3.34 -21.90 5.29
N GLU A 24 -2.60 -22.91 5.76
CA GLU A 24 -1.54 -22.77 6.77
C GLU A 24 -0.13 -22.69 6.15
N GLY A 25 0.90 -22.46 6.97
CA GLY A 25 2.29 -22.43 6.52
C GLY A 25 2.66 -21.18 5.70
N LEU A 26 3.67 -21.29 4.83
CA LEU A 26 4.22 -20.15 4.08
C LEU A 26 3.18 -19.54 3.12
N LEU A 27 2.37 -20.38 2.47
CA LEU A 27 1.33 -19.95 1.55
C LEU A 27 0.23 -19.16 2.28
N GLY A 28 -0.22 -19.67 3.43
CA GLY A 28 -1.15 -18.97 4.32
C GLY A 28 -0.65 -17.60 4.76
N LYS A 29 0.63 -17.50 5.17
CA LYS A 29 1.25 -16.22 5.55
C LYS A 29 1.30 -15.23 4.37
N ALA A 30 1.71 -15.69 3.19
CA ALA A 30 1.77 -14.86 1.99
C ALA A 30 0.38 -14.37 1.57
N LEU A 31 -0.63 -15.22 1.68
CA LEU A 31 -2.02 -14.84 1.41
C LEU A 31 -2.54 -13.82 2.42
N LYS A 32 -2.32 -14.04 3.72
CA LYS A 32 -2.75 -13.10 4.77
C LYS A 32 -2.14 -11.71 4.53
N ALA A 33 -0.87 -11.65 4.15
CA ALA A 33 -0.20 -10.41 3.78
C ALA A 33 -0.82 -9.77 2.52
N ALA A 34 -1.12 -10.57 1.50
CA ALA A 34 -1.77 -10.10 0.27
C ALA A 34 -3.17 -9.53 0.54
N LYS A 35 -4.00 -10.24 1.33
CA LYS A 35 -5.34 -9.78 1.73
C LYS A 35 -5.27 -8.48 2.54
N TYR A 36 -4.36 -8.42 3.52
CA TYR A 36 -4.13 -7.21 4.31
C TYR A 36 -3.73 -6.00 3.44
N ALA A 37 -2.83 -6.19 2.47
CA ALA A 37 -2.45 -5.13 1.54
C ALA A 37 -3.63 -4.72 0.64
N TYR A 38 -4.42 -5.68 0.17
CA TYR A 38 -5.57 -5.43 -0.68
C TYR A 38 -6.66 -4.62 0.02
N GLU A 39 -7.11 -5.06 1.19
CA GLU A 39 -8.14 -4.39 1.98
C GLU A 39 -7.75 -2.94 2.31
N ARG A 40 -6.48 -2.71 2.64
CA ARG A 40 -5.97 -1.35 2.89
C ARG A 40 -6.05 -0.45 1.68
N ASN A 41 -5.84 -0.97 0.47
CA ASN A 41 -5.96 -0.17 -0.73
C ASN A 41 -7.41 0.14 -1.08
N VAL A 42 -8.34 -0.80 -0.84
CA VAL A 42 -9.78 -0.54 -0.95
C VAL A 42 -10.17 0.62 -0.04
N TRP A 43 -9.86 0.50 1.25
CA TRP A 43 -10.14 1.59 2.20
C TRP A 43 -9.40 2.90 1.88
N ALA A 44 -8.16 2.83 1.38
CA ALA A 44 -7.42 4.03 0.99
C ALA A 44 -8.11 4.74 -0.19
N LYS A 45 -8.68 3.98 -1.13
CA LYS A 45 -9.45 4.53 -2.24
C LYS A 45 -10.73 5.19 -1.73
N ASP A 46 -11.46 4.54 -0.83
CA ASP A 46 -12.68 5.12 -0.23
C ASP A 46 -12.38 6.46 0.46
N TRP A 47 -11.31 6.55 1.27
CA TRP A 47 -10.92 7.81 1.89
C TRP A 47 -10.46 8.86 0.89
N TYR A 48 -9.81 8.45 -0.20
CA TYR A 48 -9.44 9.36 -1.28
C TYR A 48 -10.68 9.94 -1.96
N ASP A 49 -11.70 9.12 -2.20
CA ASP A 49 -12.96 9.57 -2.80
C ASP A 49 -13.68 10.54 -1.86
N GLU A 50 -13.76 10.26 -0.56
CA GLU A 50 -14.24 11.22 0.45
C GLU A 50 -13.44 12.53 0.46
N MET A 51 -12.12 12.49 0.26
CA MET A 51 -11.31 13.71 0.14
C MET A 51 -11.65 14.53 -1.10
N THR A 52 -11.94 13.87 -2.22
CA THR A 52 -12.31 14.55 -3.48
C THR A 52 -13.71 15.16 -3.43
N GLU A 53 -14.61 14.57 -2.67
CA GLU A 53 -16.00 15.03 -2.50
C GLU A 53 -16.19 16.00 -1.32
N ALA A 54 -15.15 16.23 -0.52
CA ALA A 54 -15.21 17.07 0.67
C ALA A 54 -15.65 18.51 0.34
N THR A 55 -16.62 19.01 1.12
CA THR A 55 -17.18 20.36 0.95
C THR A 55 -16.68 21.35 2.00
N SER A 56 -15.99 20.85 3.03
CA SER A 56 -15.35 21.65 4.07
C SER A 56 -13.91 21.20 4.36
N PRO A 57 -13.03 22.11 4.81
CA PRO A 57 -11.68 21.76 5.24
C PRO A 57 -11.65 20.69 6.34
N GLU A 58 -12.63 20.67 7.23
CA GLU A 58 -12.74 19.69 8.32
C GLU A 58 -13.05 18.28 7.82
N GLU A 59 -13.96 18.14 6.84
CA GLU A 59 -14.24 16.87 6.16
C GLU A 59 -13.00 16.35 5.46
N PHE A 60 -12.34 17.23 4.68
CA PHE A 60 -11.11 16.90 4.00
C PHE A 60 -10.03 16.46 4.98
N TRP A 61 -9.83 17.21 6.06
CA TRP A 61 -8.81 16.89 7.07
C TRP A 61 -9.06 15.51 7.68
N ARG A 62 -10.29 15.22 8.10
CA ARG A 62 -10.67 13.92 8.69
C ARG A 62 -10.39 12.76 7.72
N ALA A 63 -10.82 12.88 6.47
CA ALA A 63 -10.58 11.85 5.45
C ALA A 63 -9.07 11.70 5.15
N SER A 64 -8.35 12.82 5.03
CA SER A 64 -6.89 12.82 4.77
C SER A 64 -6.09 12.13 5.88
N VAL A 65 -6.48 12.29 7.16
CA VAL A 65 -5.83 11.62 8.28
C VAL A 65 -5.99 10.10 8.20
N LEU A 66 -7.17 9.62 7.80
CA LEU A 66 -7.46 8.18 7.64
C LEU A 66 -6.74 7.62 6.41
N PHE A 67 -6.85 8.32 5.28
CA PHE A 67 -6.15 8.01 4.04
C PHE A 67 -4.64 7.86 4.25
N LEU A 68 -4.01 8.88 4.82
CA LEU A 68 -2.57 8.92 5.04
C LEU A 68 -2.09 7.82 5.98
N LYS A 69 -2.93 7.30 6.89
CA LYS A 69 -2.54 6.14 7.72
C LYS A 69 -2.33 4.87 6.90
N ILE A 70 -3.07 4.69 5.80
CA ILE A 70 -3.16 3.40 5.13
C ILE A 70 -2.65 3.35 3.69
N VAL A 71 -2.60 4.49 3.00
CA VAL A 71 -2.16 4.63 1.61
C VAL A 71 -0.77 4.05 1.33
N ASP A 72 -0.61 3.50 0.13
CA ASP A 72 0.66 3.13 -0.49
C ASP A 72 0.75 3.63 -1.93
N SER A 73 1.83 3.27 -2.65
CA SER A 73 2.14 3.78 -3.99
C SER A 73 1.08 3.47 -5.06
N ARG A 74 0.10 2.59 -4.81
CA ARG A 74 -1.00 2.35 -5.76
C ARG A 74 -1.89 3.57 -5.98
N CYS A 75 -1.86 4.57 -5.10
CA CYS A 75 -2.57 5.83 -5.30
C CYS A 75 -2.13 6.62 -6.54
N ASP A 76 -0.97 6.30 -7.12
CA ASP A 76 -0.52 6.88 -8.39
C ASP A 76 -1.23 6.27 -9.62
N MET A 77 -1.88 5.11 -9.46
CA MET A 77 -2.62 4.43 -10.52
C MET A 77 -4.10 4.78 -10.56
N TRP A 78 -4.61 5.49 -9.57
CA TRP A 78 -6.02 5.86 -9.52
C TRP A 78 -6.31 6.99 -10.49
N ASP A 79 -7.53 7.00 -11.03
CA ASP A 79 -7.98 8.09 -11.87
C ASP A 79 -8.01 9.40 -11.05
N ARG A 80 -7.20 10.37 -11.49
CA ARG A 80 -7.16 11.73 -10.96
C ARG A 80 -7.82 12.63 -11.98
N SER A 81 -9.08 12.33 -12.29
CA SER A 81 -9.91 13.16 -13.14
C SER A 81 -9.79 14.63 -12.71
N GLU A 82 -9.84 15.55 -13.67
CA GLU A 82 -9.54 16.94 -13.41
C GLU A 82 -10.51 17.53 -12.38
N LEU A 83 -10.03 17.64 -11.14
CA LEU A 83 -10.78 18.28 -10.07
C LEU A 83 -10.92 19.78 -10.35
N PRO A 84 -12.05 20.39 -9.96
CA PRO A 84 -12.24 21.84 -10.04
C PRO A 84 -11.05 22.59 -9.41
N ALA A 85 -10.65 23.70 -10.02
CA ALA A 85 -9.50 24.47 -9.58
C ALA A 85 -9.68 25.06 -8.16
N ASP A 86 -10.92 25.28 -7.75
CA ASP A 86 -11.37 25.79 -6.47
C ASP A 86 -11.70 24.68 -5.45
N SER A 87 -11.49 23.41 -5.79
CA SER A 87 -11.72 22.30 -4.86
C SER A 87 -10.78 22.35 -3.66
N ILE A 88 -11.29 21.94 -2.49
CA ILE A 88 -10.51 21.82 -1.26
C ILE A 88 -9.32 20.87 -1.47
N MET A 89 -9.51 19.78 -2.21
CA MET A 89 -8.46 18.85 -2.57
C MET A 89 -7.28 19.56 -3.25
N LYS A 90 -7.50 20.43 -4.25
CA LYS A 90 -6.39 21.17 -4.88
C LYS A 90 -5.66 22.11 -3.92
N ALA A 91 -6.36 22.70 -2.96
CA ALA A 91 -5.73 23.60 -1.97
C ALA A 91 -4.75 22.86 -1.04
N PHE A 92 -5.04 21.59 -0.70
CA PHE A 92 -4.25 20.82 0.27
C PHE A 92 -3.46 19.65 -0.33
N GLU A 93 -3.67 19.31 -1.60
CA GLU A 93 -3.00 18.21 -2.31
C GLU A 93 -1.47 18.23 -2.14
N PRO A 94 -0.76 19.37 -2.28
CA PRO A 94 0.70 19.37 -2.14
C PRO A 94 1.18 18.79 -0.81
N GLY A 95 0.52 19.15 0.31
CA GLY A 95 0.88 18.65 1.63
C GLY A 95 0.60 17.16 1.81
N VAL A 96 -0.53 16.69 1.26
CA VAL A 96 -0.87 15.26 1.24
C VAL A 96 0.18 14.48 0.44
N MET A 97 0.56 14.97 -0.73
CA MET A 97 1.51 14.30 -1.62
C MET A 97 2.92 14.24 -1.03
N ASP A 98 3.34 15.28 -0.34
CA ASP A 98 4.62 15.29 0.37
C ASP A 98 4.64 14.26 1.51
N GLU A 99 3.54 14.11 2.25
CA GLU A 99 3.43 13.09 3.29
C GLU A 99 3.43 11.67 2.69
N ILE A 100 2.76 11.43 1.56
CA ILE A 100 2.83 10.14 0.83
C ILE A 100 4.26 9.82 0.43
N LYS A 101 5.00 10.78 -0.14
CA LYS A 101 6.40 10.61 -0.53
C LYS A 101 7.27 10.29 0.68
N ARG A 102 7.12 11.03 1.78
CA ARG A 102 7.85 10.82 3.03
C ARG A 102 7.63 9.41 3.57
N ARG A 103 6.37 8.96 3.61
CA ARG A 103 6.00 7.62 4.06
C ARG A 103 6.57 6.53 3.16
N SER A 104 6.46 6.70 1.86
CA SER A 104 7.02 5.76 0.88
C SER A 104 8.54 5.63 1.01
N GLY A 105 9.25 6.75 1.22
CA GLY A 105 10.68 6.75 1.49
C GLY A 105 11.06 6.02 2.79
N ALA A 106 10.28 6.20 3.86
CA ALA A 106 10.49 5.48 5.11
C ALA A 106 10.29 3.96 4.94
N TRP A 107 9.25 3.55 4.21
CA TRP A 107 8.98 2.14 3.90
C TRP A 107 10.07 1.51 3.03
N LYS A 108 10.58 2.25 2.03
CA LYS A 108 11.73 1.81 1.22
C LYS A 108 12.95 1.55 2.10
N THR A 109 13.31 2.52 2.93
CA THR A 109 14.47 2.42 3.85
C THR A 109 14.33 1.25 4.84
N HIS A 110 13.11 0.98 5.31
CA HIS A 110 12.85 -0.17 6.17
C HIS A 110 13.03 -1.51 5.43
N ARG A 111 12.50 -1.62 4.21
CA ARG A 111 12.60 -2.85 3.40
C ARG A 111 14.02 -3.15 2.94
N GLU A 112 14.85 -2.12 2.71
CA GLU A 112 16.27 -2.31 2.37
C GLU A 112 17.07 -3.00 3.50
N LYS A 113 16.57 -2.98 4.74
CA LYS A 113 17.20 -3.65 5.89
C LYS A 113 16.80 -5.11 6.05
N THR A 114 15.88 -5.62 5.23
CA THR A 114 15.35 -6.98 5.34
C THR A 114 15.53 -7.75 4.03
N LEU A 115 15.68 -9.08 4.12
CA LEU A 115 15.63 -9.97 2.97
C LEU A 115 14.30 -10.71 3.00
N CYS A 116 13.45 -10.48 1.99
CA CYS A 116 12.11 -11.06 1.91
C CYS A 116 11.21 -10.76 3.13
N GLY A 117 11.42 -9.62 3.79
CA GLY A 117 10.66 -9.20 4.98
C GLY A 117 11.21 -9.71 6.31
N ASP A 118 12.20 -10.59 6.29
CA ASP A 118 12.91 -11.08 7.48
C ASP A 118 14.31 -10.47 7.59
N ASN A 119 14.94 -10.62 8.76
CA ASN A 119 16.33 -10.19 8.94
C ASN A 119 17.24 -10.80 7.87
N VAL A 120 18.14 -9.99 7.33
CA VAL A 120 19.13 -10.47 6.36
C VAL A 120 19.94 -11.61 7.00
N PRO A 121 20.02 -12.79 6.35
CA PRO A 121 20.84 -13.89 6.84
C PRO A 121 22.29 -13.46 7.05
N SER A 122 22.98 -14.11 7.99
CA SER A 122 24.42 -13.85 8.20
C SER A 122 25.21 -13.96 6.90
N GLU A 123 26.22 -13.12 6.71
CA GLU A 123 27.00 -13.05 5.45
C GLU A 123 27.55 -14.40 4.97
N VAL A 124 27.80 -15.33 5.90
CA VAL A 124 28.25 -16.70 5.61
C VAL A 124 27.31 -17.48 4.69
N PHE A 125 26.01 -17.14 4.67
CA PHE A 125 25.00 -17.74 3.80
C PHE A 125 24.79 -16.98 2.48
N LEU A 126 25.33 -15.76 2.37
CA LEU A 126 25.14 -14.89 1.21
C LEU A 126 26.32 -14.96 0.22
N ARG A 127 27.50 -15.41 0.68
CA ARG A 127 28.68 -15.57 -0.17
C ARG A 127 28.72 -16.98 -0.77
N PRO A 128 29.01 -17.15 -2.08
CA PRO A 128 29.28 -18.46 -2.64
C PRO A 128 30.45 -19.10 -1.88
N GLN A 129 30.23 -20.26 -1.28
CA GLN A 129 31.33 -21.01 -0.69
C GLN A 129 32.22 -21.49 -1.82
N HIS A 130 33.34 -20.81 -2.04
CA HIS A 130 34.41 -21.35 -2.86
C HIS A 130 34.97 -22.58 -2.14
N HIS A 131 34.40 -23.75 -2.40
CA HIS A 131 35.06 -25.01 -2.13
C HIS A 131 36.31 -25.06 -3.01
N ARG A 132 37.45 -24.60 -2.47
CA ARG A 132 38.76 -24.95 -3.00
C ARG A 132 38.91 -26.46 -2.85
N ARG A 133 38.80 -27.16 -3.99
CA ARG A 133 39.35 -28.52 -4.14
C ARG A 133 40.87 -28.43 -4.23
#